data_AF-A0A1H1IBS7-F1
#
_entry.id   AF-A0A1H1IBS7-F1
#
_cell.length_a   1.000
_cell.length_b   1.000
_cell.length_c   1.000
_cell.angle_alpha   90.00
_cell.angle_beta   90.00
_cell.angle_gamma   90.00
#
_symmetry.space_group_name_H-M   'P 1'
#
loop_
_entity.id
_entity.type
_entity.pdbx_description
1 polymer ?
#
loop_
_entity_poly.entity_id
_entity_poly.type
_entity_poly.pdbx_seq_one_letter_code
_entity_poly.pdbx_strand_id
1 'polypeptide(L)' 'MLRTHNTGEFKHEVVRLVEVSGRSVPEIAADLGVGCATLNRWIKDFHDQHG' A
#
# COMPACT_ATOMS: atom_id res chain seq x y z
N MET A 1 -15.28 -19.03 -1.83
CA MET A 1 -14.84 -18.27 -0.63
C MET A 1 -13.39 -17.89 -0.86
N LEU A 2 -13.15 -16.78 -1.56
CA LEU A 2 -11.80 -16.44 -2.00
C LEU A 2 -11.00 -15.91 -0.80
N ARG A 3 -10.01 -16.71 -0.42
CA ARG A 3 -8.90 -16.42 0.49
C ARG A 3 -8.72 -14.92 0.73
N THR A 4 -8.98 -14.48 1.96
CA THR A 4 -8.39 -13.29 2.56
C THR A 4 -6.89 -13.54 2.72
N HIS A 5 -6.16 -13.62 1.60
CA HIS A 5 -4.73 -13.81 1.60
C HIS A 5 -4.06 -12.48 1.91
N ASN A 6 -3.84 -12.31 3.21
CA ASN A 6 -2.76 -11.58 3.84
C ASN A 6 -2.43 -10.24 3.18
N THR A 7 -3.27 -9.25 3.48
CA THR A 7 -3.07 -7.88 3.03
C THR A 7 -1.79 -7.27 3.60
N GLY A 8 -1.15 -7.81 4.65
CA GLY A 8 0.07 -7.25 5.27
C GLY A 8 1.27 -7.13 4.33
N GLU A 9 1.71 -8.25 3.75
CA GLU A 9 2.88 -8.31 2.86
C GLU A 9 2.64 -7.49 1.58
N PHE A 10 1.41 -7.56 1.06
CA PHE A 10 1.00 -6.80 -0.12
C PHE A 10 1.08 -5.28 0.12
N LYS A 11 0.70 -4.82 1.32
CA LYS A 11 0.83 -3.40 1.69
C LYS A 11 2.29 -2.95 1.66
N HIS A 12 3.18 -3.74 2.24
CA HIS A 12 4.60 -3.44 2.34
C HIS A 12 5.23 -3.35 0.95
N GLU A 13 4.93 -4.31 0.08
CA GLU A 13 5.42 -4.32 -1.30
C GLU A 13 4.91 -3.12 -2.09
N VAL A 14 3.64 -2.73 -1.91
CA VAL A 14 3.03 -1.59 -2.59
C VAL A 14 3.63 -0.27 -2.11
N VAL A 15 3.78 -0.06 -0.80
CA VAL A 15 4.41 1.15 -0.23
C VAL A 15 5.86 1.26 -0.72
N ARG A 16 6.60 0.13 -0.74
CA ARG A 16 7.94 0.08 -1.29
C ARG A 16 7.98 0.40 -2.77
N LEU A 17 6.99 -0.03 -3.54
CA LEU A 17 6.87 0.29 -4.97
C LEU A 17 6.63 1.79 -5.20
N VAL A 18 5.77 2.42 -4.37
CA VAL A 18 5.53 3.88 -4.37
C VAL A 18 6.82 4.64 -4.10
N GLU A 19 7.57 4.25 -3.06
CA GLU A 19 8.81 4.92 -2.66
C GLU A 19 9.96 4.72 -3.67
N VAL A 20 10.13 3.51 -4.20
CA VAL A 20 11.22 3.18 -5.14
C VAL A 20 10.92 3.66 -6.56
N SER A 21 9.66 3.61 -6.99
CA SER A 21 9.29 3.92 -8.39
C SER A 21 8.84 5.36 -8.59
N GLY A 22 8.67 6.15 -7.52
CA GLY A 22 8.20 7.54 -7.59
C GLY A 22 6.78 7.70 -8.12
N ARG A 23 5.98 6.62 -8.12
CA ARG A 23 4.60 6.62 -8.60
C ARG A 23 3.68 7.21 -7.53
N SER A 24 2.66 7.95 -7.96
CA SER A 24 1.77 8.64 -7.02
C SER A 24 0.80 7.66 -6.35
N VAL A 25 0.63 7.81 -5.03
CA VAL A 25 -0.35 7.09 -4.18
C VAL A 25 -1.73 6.91 -4.86
N PRO A 26 -2.38 7.93 -5.43
CA PRO A 26 -3.68 7.76 -6.09
C PRO A 26 -3.65 6.86 -7.33
N GLU A 27 -2.55 6.83 -8.09
CA GLU A 27 -2.44 5.96 -9.27
C GLU A 27 -2.36 4.49 -8.86
N ILE A 28 -1.51 4.20 -7.87
CA ILE A 28 -1.33 2.85 -7.35
C ILE A 28 -2.60 2.39 -6.61
N ALA A 29 -3.29 3.29 -5.91
CA ALA A 29 -4.59 3.00 -5.31
C ALA A 29 -5.63 2.58 -6.38
N ALA A 30 -5.70 3.33 -7.48
CA ALA A 30 -6.62 3.05 -8.58
C ALA A 30 -6.29 1.75 -9.31
N ASP A 31 -4.99 1.49 -9.58
CA ASP A 31 -4.51 0.27 -10.24
C ASP A 31 -4.85 -1.00 -9.43
N LEU A 32 -4.72 -0.91 -8.11
CA LEU A 32 -4.97 -2.02 -7.20
C LEU A 32 -6.44 -2.15 -6.75
N GLY A 33 -7.29 -1.18 -7.11
CA GLY A 33 -8.67 -1.10 -6.65
C GLY A 33 -8.82 -0.88 -5.14
N VAL A 34 -7.81 -0.30 -4.48
CA VAL A 34 -7.84 0.04 -3.05
C VAL A 34 -8.16 1.52 -2.87
N GLY A 35 -8.88 1.87 -1.82
CA GLY A 35 -9.15 3.29 -1.52
C GLY A 35 -7.87 4.05 -1.16
N CYS A 36 -7.72 5.28 -1.67
CA CYS A 36 -6.58 6.14 -1.34
C CYS A 36 -6.39 6.34 0.16
N ALA A 37 -7.48 6.40 0.94
CA ALA A 37 -7.43 6.50 2.40
C ALA A 37 -6.83 5.24 3.06
N THR A 38 -7.13 4.07 2.49
CA THR A 38 -6.59 2.78 2.93
C THR A 38 -5.08 2.72 2.65
N LEU A 39 -4.68 3.12 1.45
CA LEU A 39 -3.26 3.17 1.06
C LEU A 39 -2.47 4.17 1.90
N ASN A 40 -3.03 5.36 2.15
CA ASN A 40 -2.40 6.40 2.97
C ASN A 40 -2.23 5.93 4.44
N ARG A 41 -3.22 5.19 4.99
CA ARG A 41 -3.06 4.54 6.30
C ARG A 41 -1.87 3.57 6.31
N TRP A 42 -1.69 2.78 5.26
CA TRP A 42 -0.59 1.81 5.16
C TRP A 42 0.78 2.46 5.06
N ILE A 43 0.91 3.53 4.27
CA ILE A 43 2.15 4.32 4.18
C ILE A 43 2.53 4.87 5.56
N LYS A 44 1.53 5.35 6.31
CA LYS A 44 1.74 5.93 7.63
C LYS A 44 2.17 4.88 8.66
N ASP A 45 1.56 3.71 8.62
CA ASP A 45 1.91 2.54 9.46
C ASP A 45 3.31 2.03 9.12
N PHE A 46 3.66 1.97 7.83
CA PHE A 46 5.00 1.62 7.35
C PHE A 46 6.07 2.58 7.88
N HIS A 47 5.82 3.89 7.80
CA HIS A 47 6.75 4.92 8.34
C HIS A 47 6.89 4.84 9.87
N ASP A 48 5.82 4.50 10.59
CA ASP A 48 5.84 4.34 12.06
C ASP A 48 6.61 3.09 12.48
N GLN A 49 6.45 1.98 11.76
CA GLN A 49 7.15 0.72 12.03
C GLN A 49 8.64 0.73 11.64
N HIS A 50 9.02 1.60 10.69
CA HIS A 50 10.39 1.66 10.14
C HIS A 50 11.18 2.92 10.56
N GLY A 51 10.60 3.77 11.42
CA GLY A 51 11.18 4.99 11.96
C GLY A 51 11.83 4.84 13.33
#